data_AF-A0AAD8R3E1-F1
#
_entry.id   AF-A0AAD8R3E1-F1
#
_cell.length_a   1.000
_cell.length_b   1.000
_cell.length_c   1.000
_cell.angle_alpha   90.00
_cell.angle_beta   90.00
_cell.angle_gamma   90.00
#
_symmetry.space_group_name_H-M   'P 1'
#
loop_
_entity.id
_entity.type
_entity.pdbx_description
1 polymer ?
#
loop_
_entity_poly.entity_id
_entity_poly.type
_entity_poly.pdbx_seq_one_letter_code
_entity_poly.pdbx_strand_id
1 'polypeptide(L)'
;MTDEQNNAIVDAELKEHFAPKPPPPKLFIAPHTVRHFAETRAKKAELASDYDRSLGQSSRAKKAEYGSRPLTGRTIPQLGQQENQSLAPLVVHSYDDPETRELIERSARQLGATIEYDDYFPMAEPVYKYKYGMPLVSNDKLPLLQTQMRKLHDWYMQASHNSEAYLVVGIKDEHYFRGNEEINIEFEELFQLFNQDALDKSLMSCYCLMKMLECRRGGLYDIGFIDPNTVHELTVRDYPKDTEENLLSFHYIFLIIQLDKGVVLVMDSKRKEHGQWANLGAMLQRAWKRFIKTDRGEWKPELTFKDYPDAPKKLGPSGYGGIQGTAKDINSNSVPKTLKSVSIWSKGGNTGRINAISFTYYDKDNIEVNEGPWGTTDGTPNVISIGHDEYLTKLCVTTANNCVTSLTFNTSKPAVHGPMGKEPTTGDKAFTIDVDPDSIVAFFGRADHYLRAIGAYSAPQA
;
A
#
# COMPACT_ATOMS: atom_id res chain seq x y z
N MET A 1 43.67 2.41 72.08
CA MET A 1 44.22 1.26 71.34
C MET A 1 45.46 1.73 70.66
N THR A 2 46.56 1.00 70.81
CA THR A 2 47.81 1.28 70.08
C THR A 2 47.65 0.82 68.64
N ASP A 3 48.39 1.45 67.70
CA ASP A 3 48.29 1.15 66.28
C ASP A 3 48.59 -0.34 65.96
N GLU A 4 49.42 -0.99 66.79
CA GLU A 4 49.68 -2.42 66.72
C GLU A 4 48.46 -3.29 67.03
N GLN A 5 47.60 -2.87 67.96
CA GLN A 5 46.37 -3.60 68.29
C GLN A 5 45.34 -3.47 67.17
N ASN A 6 45.26 -2.30 66.52
CA ASN A 6 44.37 -2.10 65.38
C ASN A 6 44.83 -2.92 64.17
N ASN A 7 46.14 -2.92 63.87
CA ASN A 7 46.67 -3.71 62.77
C ASN A 7 46.48 -5.21 62.99
N ALA A 8 46.63 -5.70 64.23
CA ALA A 8 46.39 -7.11 64.55
C ALA A 8 44.91 -7.53 64.36
N ILE A 9 43.97 -6.63 64.66
CA ILE A 9 42.53 -6.89 64.45
C ILE A 9 42.20 -6.90 62.96
N VAL A 10 42.73 -5.94 62.20
CA VAL A 10 42.50 -5.85 60.75
C VAL A 10 43.12 -7.04 60.00
N ASP A 11 44.31 -7.49 60.40
CA ASP A 11 44.95 -8.67 59.80
C ASP A 11 44.19 -9.96 60.12
N ALA A 12 43.61 -10.07 61.33
CA ALA A 12 42.77 -11.21 61.69
C ALA A 12 41.48 -11.25 60.86
N GLU A 13 40.81 -10.11 60.69
CA GLU A 13 39.59 -9.99 59.87
C GLU A 13 39.85 -10.24 58.39
N LEU A 14 40.97 -9.75 57.84
CA LEU A 14 41.37 -10.01 56.45
C LEU A 14 41.63 -11.50 56.22
N LYS A 15 42.32 -12.17 57.16
CA LYS A 15 42.63 -13.59 57.03
C LYS A 15 41.39 -14.48 57.08
N GLU A 16 40.39 -14.10 57.86
CA GLU A 16 39.10 -14.80 57.93
C GLU A 16 38.24 -14.53 56.68
N HIS A 17 38.23 -13.28 56.20
CA HIS A 17 37.48 -12.88 55.00
C HIS A 17 37.99 -13.57 53.72
N PHE A 18 39.30 -13.81 53.63
CA PHE A 18 39.94 -14.46 52.48
C PHE A 18 40.19 -15.97 52.67
N ALA A 19 39.69 -16.58 53.74
CA ALA A 19 39.76 -18.02 53.90
C ALA A 19 38.94 -18.73 52.79
N PRO A 20 39.48 -19.78 52.14
CA PRO A 20 38.79 -20.46 51.06
C PRO A 20 37.51 -21.12 51.56
N LYS A 21 36.37 -20.73 50.96
CA LYS A 21 35.06 -21.29 51.31
C LYS A 21 35.02 -22.79 50.99
N PRO A 22 34.42 -23.64 51.86
CA PRO A 22 34.26 -25.05 51.55
C PRO A 22 33.45 -25.21 50.26
N PRO A 23 33.79 -26.19 49.40
CA PRO A 23 33.09 -26.36 48.13
C PRO A 23 31.61 -26.65 48.39
N PRO A 24 30.68 -26.03 47.63
CA PRO A 24 29.26 -26.23 47.82
C PRO A 24 28.91 -27.71 47.64
N PRO A 25 27.97 -28.25 48.44
CA PRO A 25 27.52 -29.64 48.30
C PRO A 25 26.99 -29.84 46.87
N LYS A 26 27.44 -30.92 46.21
CA LYS A 26 27.00 -31.25 44.85
C LYS A 26 25.49 -31.49 44.89
N LEU A 27 24.72 -30.54 44.38
CA LEU A 27 23.27 -30.64 44.23
C LEU A 27 22.97 -31.80 43.27
N PHE A 28 22.28 -32.83 43.79
CA PHE A 28 21.76 -33.91 42.95
C PHE A 28 20.54 -33.38 42.19
N ILE A 29 20.71 -33.13 40.89
CA ILE A 29 19.62 -32.72 40.01
C ILE A 29 19.00 -33.99 39.43
N ALA A 30 17.71 -34.20 39.67
CA ALA A 30 17.00 -35.38 39.19
C ALA A 30 17.09 -35.50 37.65
N PRO A 31 17.22 -36.73 37.07
CA PRO A 31 17.49 -36.92 35.64
C PRO A 31 16.46 -36.27 34.70
N HIS A 32 15.19 -36.22 35.11
CA HIS A 32 14.13 -35.59 34.32
C HIS A 32 14.31 -34.06 34.22
N THR A 33 14.83 -33.43 35.28
CA THR A 33 15.11 -31.99 35.31
C THR A 33 16.29 -31.65 34.41
N VAL A 34 17.32 -32.51 34.36
CA VAL A 34 18.45 -32.36 33.43
C VAL A 34 18.00 -32.49 31.97
N ARG A 35 17.11 -33.45 31.66
CA ARG A 35 16.50 -33.56 30.31
C ARG A 35 15.69 -32.32 29.95
N HIS A 36 14.85 -31.83 30.85
CA HIS A 36 14.08 -30.60 30.63
C HIS A 36 14.99 -29.42 30.30
N PHE A 37 16.09 -29.21 31.03
CA PHE A 37 17.03 -28.12 30.76
C PHE A 37 17.83 -28.31 29.47
N ALA A 38 18.21 -29.54 29.11
CA ALA A 38 18.87 -29.83 27.83
C ALA A 38 17.94 -29.56 26.63
N GLU A 39 16.67 -29.97 26.73
CA GLU A 39 15.65 -29.73 25.70
C GLU A 39 15.28 -28.24 25.58
N THR A 40 15.24 -27.51 26.70
CA THR A 40 14.98 -26.06 26.72
C THR A 40 16.15 -25.26 26.14
N ARG A 41 17.40 -25.71 26.35
CA ARG A 41 18.60 -25.07 25.79
C ARG A 41 18.79 -25.36 24.29
N ALA A 42 18.31 -26.50 23.81
CA ALA A 42 18.30 -26.84 22.38
C ALA A 42 17.23 -26.06 21.59
N LYS A 43 16.16 -25.59 22.26
CA LYS A 43 15.20 -24.66 21.68
C LYS A 43 15.79 -23.24 21.70
N LYS A 44 16.37 -22.81 20.57
CA LYS A 44 16.71 -21.40 20.35
C LYS A 44 15.41 -20.60 20.47
N ALA A 45 15.27 -19.78 21.50
CA ALA A 45 14.14 -18.87 21.60
C ALA A 45 14.20 -17.94 20.38
N GLU A 46 13.15 -17.97 19.55
CA GLU A 46 12.92 -16.91 18.58
C GLU A 46 12.70 -15.63 19.39
N LEU A 47 13.77 -14.84 19.54
CA LEU A 47 13.70 -13.55 20.17
C LEU A 47 12.82 -12.68 19.26
N ALA A 48 11.64 -12.35 19.76
CA ALA A 48 10.77 -11.36 19.16
C ALA A 48 11.58 -10.08 18.86
N SER A 49 11.30 -9.45 17.72
CA SER A 49 11.95 -8.21 17.32
C SER A 49 11.79 -7.14 18.41
N ASP A 50 12.72 -6.19 18.51
CA ASP A 50 12.60 -5.09 19.50
C ASP A 50 11.27 -4.34 19.36
N TYR A 51 10.72 -4.29 18.14
CA TYR A 51 9.40 -3.74 17.84
C TYR A 51 8.26 -4.53 18.55
N ASP A 52 8.25 -5.86 18.44
CA ASP A 52 7.26 -6.72 19.11
C ASP A 52 7.37 -6.64 20.65
N ARG A 53 8.59 -6.44 21.16
CA ARG A 53 8.85 -6.31 22.60
C ARG A 53 8.29 -5.00 23.18
N SER A 54 8.34 -3.92 22.40
CA SER A 54 7.78 -2.60 22.75
C SER A 54 6.23 -2.61 22.79
N LEU A 55 5.58 -3.31 21.86
CA LEU A 55 4.11 -3.51 21.86
C LEU A 55 3.63 -4.35 23.06
N GLY A 56 4.45 -5.31 23.51
CA GLY A 56 4.17 -6.13 24.68
C GLY A 56 4.18 -5.34 26.01
N GLN A 57 5.04 -4.33 26.12
CA GLN A 57 5.14 -3.51 27.34
C GLN A 57 4.00 -2.48 27.43
N SER A 58 3.65 -1.85 26.32
CA SER A 58 2.52 -0.90 26.24
C SER A 58 1.16 -1.57 26.48
N SER A 59 0.97 -2.82 26.04
CA SER A 59 -0.25 -3.58 26.34
C SER A 59 -0.33 -4.08 27.79
N ARG A 60 0.80 -4.36 28.45
CA ARG A 60 0.85 -4.69 29.88
C ARG A 60 0.56 -3.48 30.78
N ALA A 61 1.02 -2.29 30.40
CA ALA A 61 0.70 -1.05 31.09
C ALA A 61 -0.81 -0.76 31.05
N LYS A 62 -1.48 -0.94 29.89
CA LYS A 62 -2.93 -0.77 29.75
C LYS A 62 -3.78 -1.80 30.52
N LYS A 63 -3.25 -3.01 30.79
CA LYS A 63 -3.93 -4.03 31.60
C LYS A 63 -3.87 -3.76 33.11
N ALA A 64 -2.90 -2.97 33.57
CA ALA A 64 -2.81 -2.57 34.97
C ALA A 64 -3.77 -1.40 35.30
N GLU A 65 -4.12 -0.60 34.30
CA GLU A 65 -4.98 0.59 34.44
C GLU A 65 -6.49 0.26 34.45
N TYR A 66 -6.90 -0.83 33.81
CA TYR A 66 -8.28 -1.35 33.85
C TYR A 66 -8.32 -2.73 34.52
N GLY A 67 -8.54 -2.73 35.84
CA GLY A 67 -8.69 -3.93 36.66
C GLY A 67 -9.74 -4.91 36.12
N SER A 68 -9.39 -6.20 36.16
CA SER A 68 -10.18 -7.31 35.62
C SER A 68 -11.47 -7.54 36.39
N ARG A 69 -12.64 -7.56 35.71
CA ARG A 69 -13.87 -8.15 36.26
C ARG A 69 -13.92 -9.64 35.89
N PRO A 70 -14.17 -10.56 36.83
CA PRO A 70 -14.26 -11.99 36.53
C PRO A 70 -15.59 -12.31 35.85
N LEU A 71 -15.52 -13.05 34.74
CA LEU A 71 -16.67 -13.65 34.06
C LEU A 71 -17.25 -14.75 34.96
N THR A 72 -18.26 -14.40 35.76
CA THR A 72 -19.19 -15.37 36.33
C THR A 72 -20.40 -15.45 35.40
N GLY A 73 -20.69 -16.66 34.90
CA GLY A 73 -21.77 -16.92 33.95
C GLY A 73 -23.10 -16.43 34.49
N ARG A 74 -23.83 -15.67 33.66
CA ARG A 74 -25.22 -15.28 33.94
C ARG A 74 -26.16 -15.99 32.98
N THR A 75 -26.98 -16.84 33.59
CA THR A 75 -28.22 -17.39 33.07
C THR A 75 -29.12 -16.26 32.58
N ILE A 76 -29.68 -16.40 31.37
CA ILE A 76 -30.62 -15.44 30.78
C ILE A 76 -31.95 -15.51 31.56
N PRO A 77 -32.43 -14.44 32.20
CA PRO A 77 -33.74 -14.44 32.85
C PRO A 77 -34.85 -14.34 31.81
N GLN A 78 -35.87 -15.18 31.92
CA GLN A 78 -37.06 -15.14 31.07
C GLN A 78 -37.92 -13.90 31.35
N LEU A 79 -38.45 -13.33 30.27
CA LEU A 79 -39.27 -12.11 30.24
C LEU A 79 -40.49 -12.26 31.16
N GLY A 80 -40.48 -11.56 32.30
CA GLY A 80 -41.52 -11.62 33.33
C GLY A 80 -41.04 -11.43 34.78
N GLN A 81 -39.73 -11.52 35.04
CA GLN A 81 -39.13 -11.30 36.38
C GLN A 81 -38.21 -10.06 36.43
N GLN A 82 -38.70 -8.90 35.99
CA GLN A 82 -37.96 -7.64 36.14
C GLN A 82 -38.78 -6.69 37.01
N GLU A 83 -38.40 -6.58 38.29
CA GLU A 83 -38.89 -5.49 39.14
C GLU A 83 -38.45 -4.16 38.52
N ASN A 84 -39.36 -3.20 38.47
CA ASN A 84 -39.23 -1.87 37.84
C ASN A 84 -37.79 -1.31 37.93
N GLN A 85 -37.03 -1.46 36.84
CA GLN A 85 -35.75 -0.76 36.71
C GLN A 85 -36.07 0.72 36.52
N SER A 86 -35.75 1.54 37.53
CA SER A 86 -35.75 2.99 37.37
C SER A 86 -34.83 3.35 36.22
N LEU A 87 -35.35 4.10 35.23
CA LEU A 87 -34.57 4.60 34.11
C LEU A 87 -33.40 5.43 34.62
N ALA A 88 -32.22 5.26 34.02
CA ALA A 88 -31.06 6.08 34.35
C ALA A 88 -31.34 7.56 34.01
N PRO A 89 -30.76 8.52 34.75
CA PRO A 89 -30.93 9.93 34.47
C PRO A 89 -30.48 10.29 33.05
N LEU A 90 -31.24 11.12 32.36
CA LEU A 90 -30.89 11.71 31.06
C LEU A 90 -29.86 12.82 31.29
N VAL A 91 -28.66 12.66 30.75
CA VAL A 91 -27.61 13.69 30.82
C VAL A 91 -27.85 14.72 29.71
N VAL A 92 -27.99 16.00 30.09
CA VAL A 92 -28.30 17.13 29.19
C VAL A 92 -27.23 18.22 29.32
N HIS A 93 -26.84 18.83 28.20
CA HIS A 93 -25.82 19.87 28.17
C HIS A 93 -26.40 21.24 28.53
N SER A 94 -25.63 22.09 29.23
CA SER A 94 -26.11 23.34 29.84
C SER A 94 -26.41 24.50 28.86
N TYR A 95 -26.16 24.33 27.55
CA TYR A 95 -26.32 25.38 26.53
C TYR A 95 -27.57 25.26 25.65
N ASP A 96 -28.51 24.36 25.96
CA ASP A 96 -29.83 24.41 25.32
C ASP A 96 -30.48 25.75 25.63
N ASP A 97 -30.99 26.44 24.59
CA ASP A 97 -31.71 27.70 24.79
C ASP A 97 -32.88 27.48 25.78
N PRO A 98 -33.35 28.55 26.45
CA PRO A 98 -34.36 28.40 27.51
C PRO A 98 -35.61 27.63 27.08
N GLU A 99 -36.01 27.72 25.79
CA GLU A 99 -37.18 27.01 25.26
C GLU A 99 -36.87 25.52 25.05
N THR A 100 -35.68 25.18 24.54
CA THR A 100 -35.22 23.79 24.36
C THR A 100 -35.03 23.09 25.71
N ARG A 101 -34.49 23.79 26.71
CA ARG A 101 -34.36 23.28 28.08
C ARG A 101 -35.73 22.94 28.68
N GLU A 102 -36.70 23.84 28.55
CA GLU A 102 -38.05 23.63 29.07
C GLU A 102 -38.77 22.46 28.36
N LEU A 103 -38.53 22.30 27.05
CA LEU A 103 -39.07 21.18 26.27
C LEU A 103 -38.49 19.82 26.71
N ILE A 104 -37.19 19.76 26.99
CA ILE A 104 -36.51 18.55 27.48
C ILE A 104 -37.00 18.21 28.89
N GLU A 105 -37.09 19.19 29.79
CA GLU A 105 -37.61 18.99 31.15
C GLU A 105 -39.06 18.50 31.14
N ARG A 106 -39.91 19.08 30.29
CA ARG A 106 -41.30 18.62 30.09
C ARG A 106 -41.35 17.18 29.61
N SER A 107 -40.52 16.82 28.64
CA SER A 107 -40.52 15.49 28.03
C SER A 107 -40.02 14.43 29.02
N ALA A 108 -38.96 14.76 29.78
CA ALA A 108 -38.45 13.88 30.83
C ALA A 108 -39.48 13.66 31.96
N ARG A 109 -40.22 14.71 32.37
CA ARG A 109 -41.32 14.57 33.34
C ARG A 109 -42.45 13.67 32.84
N GLN A 110 -42.82 13.76 31.56
CA GLN A 110 -43.84 12.86 30.98
C GLN A 110 -43.39 11.40 30.94
N LEU A 111 -42.09 11.15 30.81
CA LEU A 111 -41.52 9.80 30.74
C LEU A 111 -41.03 9.28 32.11
N GLY A 112 -41.18 10.08 33.19
CA GLY A 112 -40.71 9.72 34.53
C GLY A 112 -39.19 9.61 34.65
N ALA A 113 -38.43 10.27 33.76
CA ALA A 113 -36.97 10.26 33.74
C ALA A 113 -36.40 11.46 34.52
N THR A 114 -35.32 11.23 35.27
CA THR A 114 -34.53 12.27 35.95
C THR A 114 -33.57 12.92 34.96
N ILE A 115 -33.26 14.21 35.09
CA ILE A 115 -32.26 14.91 34.25
C ILE A 115 -31.04 15.27 35.10
N GLU A 116 -29.85 15.08 34.55
CA GLU A 116 -28.56 15.47 35.14
C GLU A 116 -27.82 16.40 34.15
N TYR A 117 -27.21 17.48 34.65
CA TYR A 117 -26.46 18.42 33.80
C TYR A 117 -24.97 18.18 33.93
N ASP A 118 -24.27 17.98 32.81
CA ASP A 118 -22.82 17.78 32.76
C ASP A 118 -22.13 18.98 32.09
N ASP A 119 -21.31 19.70 32.86
CA ASP A 119 -20.55 20.88 32.44
C ASP A 119 -19.11 20.53 31.99
N TYR A 120 -18.79 19.26 31.76
CA TYR A 120 -17.44 18.83 31.37
C TYR A 120 -17.09 19.17 29.92
N PHE A 121 -16.24 20.18 29.73
CA PHE A 121 -15.53 20.41 28.48
C PHE A 121 -14.15 19.71 28.51
N PRO A 122 -13.81 18.86 27.52
CA PRO A 122 -12.41 18.50 27.33
C PRO A 122 -11.66 19.75 26.86
N MET A 123 -10.93 20.40 27.78
CA MET A 123 -9.91 21.38 27.42
C MET A 123 -8.95 20.68 26.44
N ALA A 124 -8.84 21.19 25.22
CA ALA A 124 -7.90 20.66 24.25
C ALA A 124 -6.48 20.77 24.82
N GLU A 125 -5.79 19.63 24.97
CA GLU A 125 -4.40 19.65 25.39
C GLU A 125 -3.58 20.48 24.39
N PRO A 126 -2.76 21.44 24.85
CA PRO A 126 -1.94 22.24 23.96
C PRO A 126 -0.95 21.35 23.21
N VAL A 127 -1.12 21.24 21.89
CA VAL A 127 -0.24 20.47 21.02
C VAL A 127 1.16 21.08 21.07
N TYR A 128 2.14 20.29 21.51
CA TYR A 128 3.55 20.68 21.49
C TYR A 128 3.98 20.88 20.03
N LYS A 129 4.52 22.05 19.70
CA LYS A 129 4.90 22.40 18.32
C LYS A 129 6.42 22.46 18.18
N TYR A 130 6.89 22.06 17.00
CA TYR A 130 8.30 22.16 16.67
C TYR A 130 8.81 23.60 16.76
N LYS A 131 9.99 23.76 17.34
CA LYS A 131 10.77 25.00 17.36
C LYS A 131 12.24 24.62 17.26
N TYR A 132 12.95 25.23 16.32
CA TYR A 132 14.37 24.99 16.14
C TYR A 132 15.16 25.23 17.44
N GLY A 133 16.09 24.32 17.75
CA GLY A 133 16.90 24.35 18.98
C GLY A 133 16.16 23.99 20.28
N MET A 134 14.88 23.60 20.22
CA MET A 134 14.10 23.16 21.38
C MET A 134 13.97 21.63 21.41
N PRO A 135 13.75 21.01 22.58
CA PRO A 135 13.64 19.55 22.69
C PRO A 135 12.63 18.94 21.70
N LEU A 136 12.99 17.80 21.09
CA LEU A 136 12.14 17.10 20.10
C LEU A 136 10.85 16.52 20.71
N VAL A 137 10.76 16.42 22.03
CA VAL A 137 9.55 16.01 22.77
C VAL A 137 9.33 16.96 23.94
N SER A 138 8.12 16.96 24.49
CA SER A 138 7.81 17.72 25.68
C SER A 138 8.68 17.29 26.88
N ASN A 139 8.95 18.23 27.80
CA ASN A 139 9.90 18.03 28.89
C ASN A 139 9.53 16.85 29.83
N ASP A 140 8.24 16.57 29.99
CA ASP A 140 7.70 15.44 30.75
C ASP A 140 7.99 14.08 30.08
N LYS A 141 8.06 14.05 28.74
CA LYS A 141 8.39 12.85 27.97
C LYS A 141 9.90 12.64 27.85
N LEU A 142 10.72 13.67 28.11
CA LEU A 142 12.17 13.53 28.02
C LEU A 142 12.67 12.34 28.83
N PRO A 143 12.40 12.16 30.14
CA PRO A 143 12.92 11.02 30.91
C PRO A 143 12.48 9.64 30.39
N LEU A 144 11.39 9.58 29.63
CA LEU A 144 10.81 8.34 29.09
C LEU A 144 11.44 7.91 27.78
N LEU A 145 12.30 8.75 27.16
CA LEU A 145 12.98 8.39 25.92
C LEU A 145 13.86 7.15 26.10
N GLN A 146 13.73 6.23 25.15
CA GLN A 146 14.60 5.06 25.04
C GLN A 146 16.04 5.48 24.74
N THR A 147 17.01 4.60 25.01
CA THR A 147 18.45 4.92 24.91
C THR A 147 18.87 5.47 23.54
N GLN A 148 18.39 4.89 22.43
CA GLN A 148 18.75 5.38 21.09
C GLN A 148 18.04 6.68 20.74
N MET A 149 16.77 6.84 21.12
CA MET A 149 16.05 8.10 20.97
C MET A 149 16.71 9.22 21.79
N ARG A 150 17.16 8.94 23.01
CA ARG A 150 17.94 9.89 23.82
C ARG A 150 19.20 10.33 23.09
N LYS A 151 20.00 9.37 22.57
CA LYS A 151 21.25 9.71 21.87
C LYS A 151 21.00 10.61 20.66
N LEU A 152 19.98 10.30 19.87
CA LEU A 152 19.62 11.11 18.71
C LEU A 152 19.11 12.49 19.12
N HIS A 153 18.29 12.57 20.18
CA HIS A 153 17.84 13.83 20.76
C HIS A 153 19.03 14.69 21.23
N ASP A 154 19.94 14.12 22.01
CA ASP A 154 21.08 14.86 22.57
C ASP A 154 22.03 15.33 21.47
N TRP A 155 22.24 14.50 20.44
CA TRP A 155 22.94 14.90 19.23
C TRP A 155 22.25 16.07 18.53
N TYR A 156 20.93 16.00 18.33
CA TYR A 156 20.15 17.09 17.73
C TYR A 156 20.27 18.40 18.52
N MET A 157 20.21 18.35 19.85
CA MET A 157 20.35 19.53 20.70
C MET A 157 21.73 20.17 20.52
N GLN A 158 22.78 19.36 20.42
CA GLN A 158 24.14 19.83 20.15
C GLN A 158 24.29 20.40 18.74
N ALA A 159 23.77 19.71 17.73
CA ALA A 159 23.82 20.13 16.33
C ALA A 159 23.08 21.47 16.11
N SER A 160 21.90 21.62 16.72
CA SER A 160 21.13 22.86 16.69
C SER A 160 21.86 24.02 17.37
N HIS A 161 22.56 23.76 18.48
CA HIS A 161 23.42 24.77 19.12
C HIS A 161 24.57 25.20 18.19
N ASN A 162 25.07 24.30 17.36
CA ASN A 162 26.09 24.58 16.34
C ASN A 162 25.51 25.19 15.05
N SER A 163 24.23 25.58 15.04
CA SER A 163 23.53 26.16 13.88
C SER A 163 23.38 25.20 12.68
N GLU A 164 23.45 23.89 12.90
CA GLU A 164 23.09 22.89 11.88
C GLU A 164 21.56 22.82 11.76
N ALA A 165 21.04 22.57 10.55
CA ALA A 165 19.60 22.53 10.31
C ALA A 165 19.09 21.14 9.85
N TYR A 166 20.00 20.23 9.56
CA TYR A 166 19.69 18.93 8.97
C TYR A 166 20.72 17.88 9.39
N LEU A 167 20.28 16.62 9.42
CA LEU A 167 21.16 15.46 9.48
C LEU A 167 21.43 14.99 8.04
N VAL A 168 22.71 15.00 7.63
CA VAL A 168 23.12 14.52 6.30
C VAL A 168 23.38 13.02 6.35
N VAL A 169 22.75 12.28 5.45
CA VAL A 169 22.97 10.84 5.26
C VAL A 169 23.56 10.60 3.87
N GLY A 170 24.80 10.10 3.84
CA GLY A 170 25.48 9.75 2.59
C GLY A 170 24.95 8.45 1.98
N ILE A 171 24.58 8.51 0.71
CA ILE A 171 24.24 7.38 -0.13
C ILE A 171 25.44 7.06 -1.02
N LYS A 172 25.81 5.78 -1.08
CA LYS A 172 26.80 5.29 -2.02
C LYS A 172 26.13 4.73 -3.26
N ASP A 173 26.87 4.72 -4.36
CA ASP A 173 26.43 4.11 -5.62
C ASP A 173 25.89 2.68 -5.42
N GLU A 174 26.54 1.86 -4.60
CA GLU A 174 26.11 0.48 -4.33
C GLU A 174 24.73 0.34 -3.65
N HIS A 175 24.13 1.41 -3.12
CA HIS A 175 22.81 1.34 -2.48
C HIS A 175 21.68 1.37 -3.51
N TYR A 176 21.75 2.28 -4.49
CA TYR A 176 20.69 2.51 -5.47
C TYR A 176 21.16 2.54 -6.94
N PHE A 177 22.46 2.38 -7.19
CA PHE A 177 23.12 2.39 -8.50
C PHE A 177 22.95 3.69 -9.29
N ARG A 178 23.02 4.84 -8.58
CA ARG A 178 22.83 6.19 -9.14
C ARG A 178 23.99 7.14 -8.83
N GLY A 179 25.13 6.60 -8.38
CA GLY A 179 26.26 7.38 -7.90
C GLY A 179 26.18 7.68 -6.40
N ASN A 180 27.11 8.51 -5.94
CA ASN A 180 27.15 8.97 -4.55
C ASN A 180 26.27 10.21 -4.40
N GLU A 181 25.33 10.16 -3.46
CA GLU A 181 24.33 11.19 -3.21
C GLU A 181 24.22 11.46 -1.70
N GLU A 182 23.41 12.44 -1.32
CA GLU A 182 23.15 12.80 0.09
C GLU A 182 21.64 13.01 0.30
N ILE A 183 21.12 12.53 1.43
CA ILE A 183 19.79 12.87 1.93
C ILE A 183 19.97 13.86 3.08
N ASN A 184 19.31 15.01 2.98
CA ASN A 184 19.19 15.96 4.09
C ASN A 184 17.89 15.69 4.84
N ILE A 185 18.00 15.26 6.08
CA ILE A 185 16.85 15.07 6.97
C ILE A 185 16.69 16.33 7.81
N GLU A 186 15.64 17.09 7.55
CA GLU A 186 15.35 18.29 8.32
C GLU A 186 15.03 17.95 9.77
N PHE A 187 15.44 18.80 10.71
CA PHE A 187 15.22 18.55 12.13
C PHE A 187 13.74 18.53 12.53
N GLU A 188 12.87 19.20 11.78
CA GLU A 188 11.42 19.10 11.95
C GLU A 188 10.91 17.67 11.70
N GLU A 189 11.53 16.93 10.80
CA GLU A 189 11.16 15.53 10.53
C GLU A 189 11.53 14.61 11.69
N LEU A 190 12.65 14.89 12.38
CA LEU A 190 12.99 14.20 13.63
C LEU A 190 11.94 14.48 14.71
N PHE A 191 11.44 15.71 14.79
CA PHE A 191 10.38 16.07 15.74
C PHE A 191 9.10 15.29 15.46
N GLN A 192 8.67 15.24 14.19
CA GLN A 192 7.48 14.48 13.78
C GLN A 192 7.63 13.00 14.12
N LEU A 193 8.79 12.41 13.85
CA LEU A 193 9.11 11.02 14.20
C LEU A 193 9.04 10.75 15.71
N PHE A 194 9.62 11.63 16.53
CA PHE A 194 9.64 11.46 18.00
C PHE A 194 8.25 11.53 18.61
N ASN A 195 7.36 12.33 18.02
CA ASN A 195 5.98 12.49 18.48
C ASN A 195 4.99 11.54 17.78
N GLN A 196 5.49 10.65 16.90
CA GLN A 196 4.68 9.70 16.13
C GLN A 196 3.57 10.39 15.32
N ASP A 197 3.87 11.59 14.83
CA ASP A 197 2.90 12.45 14.14
C ASP A 197 2.87 12.14 12.63
N ALA A 198 4.03 12.23 11.98
CA ALA A 198 4.20 11.83 10.59
C ALA A 198 5.59 11.24 10.34
N LEU A 199 5.77 10.70 9.13
CA LEU A 199 6.99 10.06 8.69
C LEU A 199 7.33 10.52 7.27
N ASP A 200 8.36 11.33 7.13
CA ASP A 200 8.80 11.84 5.82
C ASP A 200 9.56 10.79 4.99
N LYS A 201 9.54 10.99 3.67
CA LYS A 201 10.22 10.15 2.68
C LYS A 201 11.72 10.03 2.96
N SER A 202 12.40 11.07 3.46
CA SER A 202 13.82 11.03 3.82
C SER A 202 14.11 10.00 4.94
N LEU A 203 13.26 9.96 5.97
CA LEU A 203 13.34 8.96 7.05
C LEU A 203 13.00 7.56 6.55
N MET A 204 12.04 7.43 5.64
CA MET A 204 11.73 6.15 5.00
C MET A 204 12.91 5.63 4.16
N SER A 205 13.60 6.51 3.44
CA SER A 205 14.84 6.15 2.72
C SER A 205 15.92 5.65 3.67
N CYS A 206 16.11 6.27 4.83
CA CYS A 206 17.03 5.76 5.84
C CYS A 206 16.63 4.38 6.36
N TYR A 207 15.33 4.13 6.53
CA TYR A 207 14.84 2.80 6.88
C TYR A 207 15.14 1.76 5.77
N CYS A 208 14.97 2.12 4.49
CA CYS A 208 15.36 1.27 3.37
C CYS A 208 16.86 0.96 3.39
N LEU A 209 17.73 1.96 3.62
CA LEU A 209 19.18 1.75 3.76
C LEU A 209 19.51 0.79 4.91
N MET A 210 18.84 0.93 6.05
CA MET A 210 18.99 0.02 7.18
C MET A 210 18.58 -1.42 6.78
N LYS A 211 17.48 -1.59 6.05
CA LYS A 211 17.02 -2.90 5.58
C LYS A 211 17.94 -3.53 4.53
N MET A 212 18.50 -2.75 3.62
CA MET A 212 19.55 -3.23 2.72
C MET A 212 20.73 -3.80 3.51
N LEU A 213 21.18 -3.09 4.56
CA LEU A 213 22.28 -3.54 5.41
C LEU A 213 21.93 -4.84 6.15
N GLU A 214 20.71 -4.95 6.68
CA GLU A 214 20.22 -6.18 7.32
C GLU A 214 20.19 -7.36 6.32
N CYS A 215 19.65 -7.16 5.12
CA CYS A 215 19.62 -8.17 4.06
C CYS A 215 21.03 -8.64 3.68
N ARG A 216 21.97 -7.71 3.46
CA ARG A 216 23.37 -8.03 3.17
C ARG A 216 24.03 -8.84 4.29
N ARG A 217 23.80 -8.47 5.55
CA ARG A 217 24.32 -9.21 6.72
C ARG A 217 23.69 -10.59 6.87
N GLY A 218 22.43 -10.75 6.43
CA GLY A 218 21.72 -12.01 6.40
C GLY A 218 22.00 -12.90 5.18
N GLY A 219 22.79 -12.41 4.20
CA GLY A 219 23.05 -13.13 2.95
C GLY A 219 21.86 -13.17 1.98
N LEU A 220 20.91 -12.23 2.12
CA LEU A 220 19.75 -12.07 1.24
C LEU A 220 20.08 -11.04 0.16
N TYR A 221 20.26 -11.50 -1.08
CA TYR A 221 20.69 -10.67 -2.22
C TYR A 221 19.66 -10.57 -3.34
N ASP A 222 18.57 -11.33 -3.24
CA ASP A 222 17.45 -11.39 -4.17
C ASP A 222 16.37 -10.33 -3.87
N ILE A 223 16.62 -9.43 -2.91
CA ILE A 223 15.72 -8.35 -2.51
C ILE A 223 16.33 -7.01 -2.94
N GLY A 224 15.63 -6.30 -3.82
CA GLY A 224 15.94 -4.91 -4.19
C GLY A 224 15.08 -3.92 -3.41
N PHE A 225 15.60 -2.71 -3.20
CA PHE A 225 14.88 -1.62 -2.54
C PHE A 225 14.87 -0.40 -3.47
N ILE A 226 13.76 0.31 -3.47
CA ILE A 226 13.60 1.58 -4.21
C ILE A 226 13.69 2.71 -3.18
N ASP A 227 14.37 3.80 -3.55
CA ASP A 227 14.48 4.99 -2.72
C ASP A 227 13.16 5.80 -2.71
N PRO A 228 12.43 5.88 -1.58
CA PRO A 228 11.19 6.63 -1.48
C PRO A 228 11.38 8.15 -1.63
N ASN A 229 12.58 8.66 -1.36
CA ASN A 229 12.89 10.07 -1.56
C ASN A 229 12.89 10.44 -3.05
N THR A 230 13.16 9.47 -3.93
CA THR A 230 13.09 9.64 -5.38
C THR A 230 11.74 9.19 -5.96
N VAL A 231 11.25 8.02 -5.56
CA VAL A 231 10.03 7.43 -6.11
C VAL A 231 8.90 7.55 -5.10
N HIS A 232 8.02 8.52 -5.33
CA HIS A 232 6.85 8.83 -4.49
C HIS A 232 5.69 9.32 -5.38
N GLU A 233 4.52 9.59 -4.77
CA GLU A 233 3.30 9.90 -5.52
C GLU A 233 3.48 11.03 -6.54
N LEU A 234 4.15 12.13 -6.15
CA LEU A 234 4.36 13.28 -7.03
C LEU A 234 5.23 12.92 -8.25
N THR A 235 6.34 12.20 -8.05
CA THR A 235 7.21 11.82 -9.16
C THR A 235 6.54 10.83 -10.10
N VAL A 236 5.79 9.87 -9.55
CA VAL A 236 4.98 8.93 -10.35
C VAL A 236 3.92 9.67 -11.18
N ARG A 237 3.24 10.67 -10.59
CA ARG A 237 2.15 11.40 -11.25
C ARG A 237 2.65 12.42 -12.28
N ASP A 238 3.64 13.22 -11.90
CA ASP A 238 4.03 14.42 -12.66
C ASP A 238 5.25 14.16 -13.55
N TYR A 239 6.07 13.15 -13.23
CA TYR A 239 7.31 12.79 -13.93
C TYR A 239 7.41 11.26 -14.20
N PRO A 240 6.43 10.65 -14.89
CA PRO A 240 6.35 9.20 -15.03
C PRO A 240 7.53 8.61 -15.80
N LYS A 241 8.05 9.31 -16.82
CA LYS A 241 9.21 8.84 -17.60
C LYS A 241 10.48 8.81 -16.77
N ASP A 242 10.77 9.90 -16.06
CA ASP A 242 11.94 9.99 -15.19
C ASP A 242 11.83 8.97 -14.04
N THR A 243 10.61 8.73 -13.54
CA THR A 243 10.34 7.70 -12.55
C THR A 243 10.60 6.30 -13.11
N GLU A 244 10.14 6.01 -14.33
CA GLU A 244 10.43 4.74 -15.01
C GLU A 244 11.93 4.55 -15.28
N GLU A 245 12.67 5.59 -15.64
CA GLU A 245 14.13 5.53 -15.80
C GLU A 245 14.86 5.27 -14.48
N ASN A 246 14.31 5.77 -13.37
CA ASN A 246 14.78 5.48 -12.00
C ASN A 246 14.39 4.08 -11.52
N LEU A 247 13.45 3.41 -12.20
CA LEU A 247 13.09 2.02 -11.93
C LEU A 247 13.95 1.09 -12.81
N LEU A 248 14.52 0.06 -12.18
CA LEU A 248 15.39 -0.89 -12.88
C LEU A 248 14.60 -1.62 -14.00
N SER A 249 15.27 -1.92 -15.12
CA SER A 249 14.72 -2.50 -16.35
C SER A 249 14.23 -3.97 -16.25
N PHE A 250 13.89 -4.43 -15.04
CA PHE A 250 13.37 -5.76 -14.77
C PHE A 250 11.85 -5.77 -14.57
N HIS A 251 11.27 -6.98 -14.47
CA HIS A 251 9.86 -7.14 -14.13
C HIS A 251 9.62 -6.63 -12.70
N TYR A 252 8.84 -5.57 -12.54
CA TYR A 252 8.50 -5.00 -11.25
C TYR A 252 7.00 -5.06 -11.00
N ILE A 253 6.65 -5.19 -9.72
CA ILE A 253 5.29 -5.01 -9.23
C ILE A 253 5.34 -3.84 -8.25
N PHE A 254 4.75 -2.73 -8.63
CA PHE A 254 4.65 -1.55 -7.77
C PHE A 254 3.30 -1.54 -7.06
N LEU A 255 3.33 -1.26 -5.76
CA LEU A 255 2.15 -1.29 -4.90
C LEU A 255 1.91 0.10 -4.30
N ILE A 256 0.77 0.70 -4.62
CA ILE A 256 0.31 1.93 -3.97
C ILE A 256 -0.71 1.52 -2.92
N ILE A 257 -0.39 1.72 -1.64
CA ILE A 257 -1.24 1.33 -0.51
C ILE A 257 -1.98 2.58 -0.02
N GLN A 258 -3.29 2.63 -0.27
CA GLN A 258 -4.20 3.65 0.24
C GLN A 258 -4.81 3.16 1.56
N LEU A 259 -4.17 3.53 2.67
CA LEU A 259 -4.52 3.05 4.02
C LEU A 259 -5.95 3.43 4.40
N ASP A 260 -6.33 4.69 4.19
CA ASP A 260 -7.68 5.24 4.42
C ASP A 260 -8.79 4.44 3.73
N LYS A 261 -8.54 3.99 2.50
CA LYS A 261 -9.51 3.24 1.69
C LYS A 261 -9.42 1.74 1.90
N GLY A 262 -8.37 1.24 2.56
CA GLY A 262 -8.02 -0.17 2.61
C GLY A 262 -7.84 -0.77 1.21
N VAL A 263 -7.23 -0.02 0.28
CA VAL A 263 -7.03 -0.43 -1.11
C VAL A 263 -5.53 -0.51 -1.42
N VAL A 264 -5.12 -1.59 -2.09
CA VAL A 264 -3.79 -1.72 -2.68
C VAL A 264 -3.94 -1.71 -4.20
N LEU A 265 -3.39 -0.68 -4.80
CA LEU A 265 -3.32 -0.48 -6.24
C LEU A 265 -2.02 -1.13 -6.74
N VAL A 266 -2.14 -2.06 -7.67
CA VAL A 266 -1.07 -2.95 -8.15
C VAL A 266 -0.71 -2.59 -9.58
N MET A 267 0.53 -2.18 -9.81
CA MET A 267 1.08 -2.01 -11.15
C MET A 267 2.06 -3.15 -11.42
N ASP A 268 1.65 -4.10 -12.27
CA ASP A 268 2.56 -5.11 -12.80
C ASP A 268 3.11 -4.63 -14.16
N SER A 269 4.43 -4.43 -14.26
CA SER A 269 5.07 -4.00 -15.51
C SER A 269 4.92 -4.99 -16.67
N LYS A 270 4.60 -6.26 -16.38
CA LYS A 270 4.26 -7.28 -17.36
C LYS A 270 2.76 -7.57 -17.47
N ARG A 271 1.91 -6.88 -16.68
CA ARG A 271 0.44 -7.05 -16.66
C ARG A 271 0.01 -8.52 -16.57
N LYS A 272 0.70 -9.31 -15.75
CA LYS A 272 0.36 -10.73 -15.58
C LYS A 272 -0.83 -10.88 -14.64
N GLU A 273 -1.52 -12.01 -14.74
CA GLU A 273 -2.64 -12.33 -13.84
C GLU A 273 -2.23 -12.38 -12.37
N HIS A 274 -3.18 -12.00 -11.50
CA HIS A 274 -3.08 -11.93 -10.04
C HIS A 274 -2.46 -13.17 -9.36
N GLY A 275 -2.53 -14.34 -9.97
CA GLY A 275 -2.05 -15.60 -9.39
C GLY A 275 -0.56 -15.62 -9.03
N GLN A 276 0.28 -14.83 -9.70
CA GLN A 276 1.74 -14.85 -9.46
C GLN A 276 2.17 -14.16 -8.16
N TRP A 277 1.36 -13.27 -7.59
CA TRP A 277 1.72 -12.52 -6.38
C TRP A 277 0.82 -12.82 -5.16
N ALA A 278 0.07 -13.93 -5.20
CA ALA A 278 -0.81 -14.35 -4.09
C ALA A 278 -0.09 -14.41 -2.72
N ASN A 279 1.18 -14.82 -2.70
CA ASN A 279 1.99 -14.83 -1.47
C ASN A 279 2.23 -13.42 -0.90
N LEU A 280 2.49 -12.45 -1.77
CA LEU A 280 2.67 -11.03 -1.41
C LEU A 280 1.35 -10.44 -0.89
N GLY A 281 0.25 -10.69 -1.59
CA GLY A 281 -1.09 -10.28 -1.16
C GLY A 281 -1.44 -10.86 0.21
N ALA A 282 -1.18 -12.14 0.44
CA ALA A 282 -1.41 -12.79 1.73
C ALA A 282 -0.53 -12.20 2.85
N MET A 283 0.72 -11.83 2.55
CA MET A 283 1.60 -11.16 3.50
C MET A 283 1.07 -9.79 3.91
N LEU A 284 0.64 -8.98 2.93
CA LEU A 284 0.05 -7.66 3.18
C LEU A 284 -1.24 -7.77 4.00
N GLN A 285 -2.09 -8.76 3.72
CA GLN A 285 -3.28 -8.98 4.54
C GLN A 285 -2.96 -9.34 5.99
N ARG A 286 -1.91 -10.14 6.23
CA ARG A 286 -1.47 -10.42 7.61
C ARG A 286 -0.95 -9.17 8.30
N ALA A 287 -0.22 -8.32 7.60
CA ALA A 287 0.24 -7.04 8.13
C ALA A 287 -0.94 -6.10 8.45
N TRP A 288 -1.90 -5.99 7.54
CA TRP A 288 -3.12 -5.22 7.72
C TRP A 288 -3.92 -5.67 8.94
N LYS A 289 -4.11 -6.98 9.12
CA LYS A 289 -4.79 -7.54 10.30
C LYS A 289 -4.10 -7.19 11.62
N ARG A 290 -2.77 -7.02 11.63
CA ARG A 290 -2.04 -6.55 12.82
C ARG A 290 -2.20 -5.05 13.03
N PHE A 291 -2.16 -4.27 11.95
CA PHE A 291 -2.36 -2.83 11.96
C PHE A 291 -3.75 -2.46 12.54
N ILE A 292 -4.84 -2.99 11.96
CA ILE A 292 -6.22 -2.70 12.40
C ILE A 292 -6.50 -3.13 13.85
N LYS A 293 -5.75 -4.09 14.39
CA LYS A 293 -5.89 -4.54 15.78
C LYS A 293 -5.27 -3.55 16.77
N THR A 294 -4.26 -2.83 16.31
CA THR A 294 -3.44 -1.94 17.15
C THR A 294 -3.96 -0.51 17.06
N ASP A 295 -4.40 -0.12 15.87
CA ASP A 295 -4.95 1.20 15.58
C ASP A 295 -6.45 1.29 15.90
N ARG A 296 -6.93 2.47 16.30
CA ARG A 296 -8.34 2.71 16.72
C ARG A 296 -9.23 3.31 15.61
N GLY A 297 -8.73 3.45 14.40
CA GLY A 297 -9.50 3.97 13.26
C GLY A 297 -10.59 3.03 12.75
N GLU A 298 -11.52 3.59 11.97
CA GLU A 298 -12.55 2.84 11.26
C GLU A 298 -11.99 2.25 9.95
N TRP A 299 -11.32 1.12 10.06
CA TRP A 299 -10.67 0.46 8.94
C TRP A 299 -11.54 -0.61 8.30
N LYS A 300 -11.36 -0.84 7.00
CA LYS A 300 -11.88 -2.04 6.35
C LYS A 300 -11.28 -3.31 6.97
N PRO A 301 -12.07 -4.39 7.13
CA PRO A 301 -11.58 -5.62 7.75
C PRO A 301 -10.47 -6.29 6.95
N GLU A 302 -10.46 -6.11 5.62
CA GLU A 302 -9.47 -6.68 4.72
C GLU A 302 -9.10 -5.68 3.61
N LEU A 303 -7.85 -5.75 3.14
CA LEU A 303 -7.39 -4.98 1.99
C LEU A 303 -8.08 -5.46 0.71
N THR A 304 -8.44 -4.51 -0.15
CA THR A 304 -8.89 -4.78 -1.52
C THR A 304 -7.74 -4.54 -2.47
N PHE A 305 -7.41 -5.49 -3.34
CA PHE A 305 -6.39 -5.31 -4.36
C PHE A 305 -7.04 -4.96 -5.71
N LYS A 306 -6.50 -3.96 -6.39
CA LYS A 306 -6.96 -3.53 -7.73
C LYS A 306 -5.75 -3.27 -8.61
N ASP A 307 -5.85 -3.55 -9.90
CA ASP A 307 -4.80 -3.14 -10.83
C ASP A 307 -4.82 -1.61 -11.02
N TYR A 308 -3.65 -1.02 -11.25
CA TYR A 308 -3.48 0.44 -11.40
C TYR A 308 -2.92 0.83 -12.77
N PRO A 309 -3.48 1.89 -13.40
CA PRO A 309 -4.84 2.41 -13.19
C PRO A 309 -5.87 1.31 -13.55
N ASP A 310 -7.16 1.64 -13.64
CA ASP A 310 -8.18 0.90 -14.41
C ASP A 310 -7.77 0.80 -15.90
N ALA A 311 -6.57 0.29 -16.16
CA ALA A 311 -5.96 0.23 -17.46
C ALA A 311 -6.66 -0.90 -18.20
N PRO A 312 -7.23 -0.60 -19.37
CA PRO A 312 -7.95 -1.61 -20.11
C PRO A 312 -7.08 -2.84 -20.34
N LYS A 313 -7.67 -4.03 -20.21
CA LYS A 313 -7.00 -5.30 -20.47
C LYS A 313 -6.58 -5.32 -21.94
N LYS A 314 -5.31 -5.64 -22.19
CA LYS A 314 -4.70 -5.65 -23.51
C LYS A 314 -4.76 -7.05 -24.11
N LEU A 315 -5.57 -7.25 -25.14
CA LEU A 315 -5.85 -8.55 -25.73
C LEU A 315 -5.25 -8.66 -27.14
N GLY A 316 -4.33 -9.61 -27.33
CA GLY A 316 -3.62 -9.84 -28.59
C GLY A 316 -2.39 -8.92 -28.80
N PRO A 317 -1.97 -8.66 -30.05
CA PRO A 317 -2.03 -9.59 -31.16
C PRO A 317 -1.07 -10.76 -30.87
N SER A 318 -1.58 -11.80 -30.21
CA SER A 318 -0.75 -12.90 -29.69
C SER A 318 -0.52 -13.94 -30.79
N GLY A 319 0.56 -13.78 -31.57
CA GLY A 319 0.98 -14.75 -32.60
C GLY A 319 0.15 -14.78 -33.89
N TYR A 320 -0.89 -13.95 -33.98
CA TYR A 320 -1.78 -13.85 -35.14
C TYR A 320 -1.56 -12.51 -35.86
N GLY A 321 -0.96 -12.58 -37.06
CA GLY A 321 -0.50 -11.42 -37.83
C GLY A 321 0.99 -11.51 -38.18
N GLY A 322 1.47 -10.58 -39.01
CA GLY A 322 2.89 -10.52 -39.37
C GLY A 322 3.76 -9.88 -38.31
N ILE A 323 5.00 -10.38 -38.14
CA ILE A 323 6.04 -9.72 -37.31
C ILE A 323 6.57 -8.44 -37.99
N GLN A 324 6.26 -8.25 -39.27
CA GLN A 324 6.61 -7.09 -40.07
C GLN A 324 5.89 -5.81 -39.61
N GLY A 325 6.37 -4.66 -40.07
CA GLY A 325 5.85 -3.33 -39.71
C GLY A 325 6.32 -2.83 -38.34
N THR A 326 5.92 -1.60 -38.01
CA THR A 326 6.27 -0.93 -36.75
C THR A 326 5.15 -1.16 -35.74
N ALA A 327 5.51 -1.38 -34.48
CA ALA A 327 4.53 -1.44 -33.40
C ALA A 327 3.77 -0.12 -33.31
N LYS A 328 2.44 -0.21 -33.16
CA LYS A 328 1.54 0.91 -33.00
C LYS A 328 0.73 0.71 -31.73
N ASP A 329 0.62 1.76 -30.97
CA ASP A 329 -0.09 1.76 -29.71
C ASP A 329 -0.67 3.15 -29.46
N ILE A 330 -1.65 3.22 -28.58
CA ILE A 330 -2.21 4.49 -28.11
C ILE A 330 -1.22 5.21 -27.20
N ASN A 331 -1.38 6.53 -27.03
CA ASN A 331 -0.60 7.30 -26.09
C ASN A 331 -0.69 6.70 -24.66
N SER A 332 0.46 6.38 -24.05
CA SER A 332 0.54 5.80 -22.70
C SER A 332 -0.09 6.67 -21.61
N ASN A 333 -0.21 7.98 -21.85
CA ASN A 333 -0.82 8.93 -20.93
C ASN A 333 -2.35 9.02 -21.05
N SER A 334 -2.93 8.41 -22.10
CA SER A 334 -4.37 8.42 -22.37
C SER A 334 -4.96 7.06 -22.02
N VAL A 335 -5.81 7.02 -21.00
CA VAL A 335 -6.50 5.78 -20.59
C VAL A 335 -7.84 5.73 -21.31
N PRO A 336 -8.04 4.83 -22.29
CA PRO A 336 -9.27 4.81 -23.09
C PRO A 336 -10.44 4.28 -22.25
N LYS A 337 -11.57 4.99 -22.32
CA LYS A 337 -12.79 4.69 -21.56
C LYS A 337 -13.93 4.22 -22.45
N THR A 338 -14.21 4.91 -23.56
CA THR A 338 -15.30 4.54 -24.49
C THR A 338 -14.91 4.82 -25.93
N LEU A 339 -15.13 3.86 -26.83
CA LEU A 339 -14.86 4.02 -28.25
C LEU A 339 -16.00 4.78 -28.95
N LYS A 340 -15.66 5.79 -29.76
CA LYS A 340 -16.61 6.65 -30.48
C LYS A 340 -16.77 6.24 -31.94
N SER A 341 -15.65 5.98 -32.62
CA SER A 341 -15.67 5.63 -34.04
C SER A 341 -14.44 4.86 -34.47
N VAL A 342 -14.58 4.08 -35.54
CA VAL A 342 -13.50 3.33 -36.19
C VAL A 342 -13.58 3.55 -37.69
N SER A 343 -12.47 3.94 -38.31
CA SER A 343 -12.34 4.13 -39.75
C SER A 343 -11.35 3.11 -40.31
N ILE A 344 -11.75 2.39 -41.35
CA ILE A 344 -10.97 1.29 -41.92
C ILE A 344 -10.81 1.51 -43.41
N TRP A 345 -9.56 1.63 -43.87
CA TRP A 345 -9.22 1.72 -45.28
C TRP A 345 -8.92 0.34 -45.83
N SER A 346 -9.55 0.02 -46.95
CA SER A 346 -9.26 -1.19 -47.73
C SER A 346 -9.53 -0.94 -49.21
N LYS A 347 -8.74 -1.54 -50.10
CA LYS A 347 -9.04 -1.58 -51.54
C LYS A 347 -9.94 -2.78 -51.87
N GLY A 348 -10.95 -2.55 -52.71
CA GLY A 348 -11.82 -3.62 -53.22
C GLY A 348 -11.10 -4.56 -54.20
N GLY A 349 -11.55 -5.82 -54.27
CA GLY A 349 -11.00 -6.88 -55.11
C GLY A 349 -10.35 -8.04 -54.33
N ASN A 350 -10.05 -9.15 -55.02
CA ASN A 350 -9.54 -10.41 -54.43
C ASN A 350 -8.16 -10.31 -53.73
N THR A 351 -7.57 -9.13 -53.64
CA THR A 351 -6.33 -8.84 -52.91
C THR A 351 -6.56 -8.11 -51.59
N GLY A 352 -7.82 -7.94 -51.17
CA GLY A 352 -8.28 -7.13 -50.03
C GLY A 352 -7.45 -7.29 -48.75
N ARG A 353 -6.53 -6.35 -48.57
CA ARG A 353 -5.78 -6.12 -47.33
C ARG A 353 -6.41 -4.93 -46.63
N ILE A 354 -6.31 -4.91 -45.31
CA ILE A 354 -6.58 -3.68 -44.57
C ILE A 354 -5.38 -2.76 -44.73
N ASN A 355 -5.61 -1.63 -45.40
CA ASN A 355 -4.59 -0.62 -45.68
C ASN A 355 -4.28 0.19 -44.43
N ALA A 356 -5.31 0.67 -43.73
CA ALA A 356 -5.16 1.37 -42.47
C ALA A 356 -6.37 1.24 -41.56
N ILE A 357 -6.13 1.53 -40.28
CA ILE A 357 -7.17 1.75 -39.27
C ILE A 357 -6.89 3.08 -38.56
N SER A 358 -7.94 3.86 -38.29
CA SER A 358 -7.91 4.94 -37.32
C SER A 358 -9.14 4.84 -36.44
N PHE A 359 -9.11 5.41 -35.25
CA PHE A 359 -10.25 5.38 -34.35
C PHE A 359 -10.25 6.59 -33.45
N THR A 360 -11.41 6.87 -32.86
CA THR A 360 -11.59 7.94 -31.88
C THR A 360 -12.22 7.36 -30.64
N TYR A 361 -11.72 7.74 -29.47
CA TYR A 361 -12.24 7.32 -28.18
C TYR A 361 -12.26 8.51 -27.22
N TYR A 362 -13.06 8.40 -26.16
CA TYR A 362 -12.98 9.26 -25.00
C TYR A 362 -12.09 8.61 -23.96
N ASP A 363 -11.13 9.36 -23.42
CA ASP A 363 -10.31 8.90 -22.31
C ASP A 363 -11.05 8.98 -20.97
N LYS A 364 -10.38 8.60 -19.88
CA LYS A 364 -10.92 8.66 -18.51
C LYS A 364 -11.39 10.06 -18.09
N ASP A 365 -10.80 11.12 -18.67
CA ASP A 365 -11.13 12.52 -18.39
C ASP A 365 -12.20 13.05 -19.37
N ASN A 366 -12.75 12.15 -20.21
CA ASN A 366 -13.71 12.41 -21.28
C ASN A 366 -13.17 13.36 -22.36
N ILE A 367 -11.86 13.39 -22.55
CA ILE A 367 -11.21 14.09 -23.66
C ILE A 367 -11.27 13.19 -24.89
N GLU A 368 -11.66 13.77 -26.02
CA GLU A 368 -11.69 13.06 -27.30
C GLU A 368 -10.28 12.90 -27.87
N VAL A 369 -9.86 11.67 -28.11
CA VAL A 369 -8.54 11.33 -28.63
C VAL A 369 -8.68 10.58 -29.95
N ASN A 370 -7.94 11.04 -30.96
CA ASN A 370 -7.89 10.42 -32.29
C ASN A 370 -6.55 9.68 -32.47
N GLU A 371 -6.61 8.40 -32.86
CA GLU A 371 -5.45 7.55 -33.07
C GLU A 371 -5.39 7.03 -34.50
N GLY A 372 -4.19 7.00 -35.06
CA GLY A 372 -3.92 6.62 -36.44
C GLY A 372 -3.97 7.79 -37.44
N PRO A 373 -4.11 7.50 -38.75
CA PRO A 373 -4.23 6.18 -39.34
C PRO A 373 -2.94 5.36 -39.20
N TRP A 374 -3.08 4.09 -38.85
CA TRP A 374 -2.00 3.11 -38.83
C TRP A 374 -2.00 2.33 -40.13
N GLY A 375 -1.14 2.72 -41.06
CA GLY A 375 -1.10 2.19 -42.42
C GLY A 375 -1.16 3.30 -43.46
N THR A 376 -1.53 2.97 -44.70
CA THR A 376 -1.82 3.98 -45.74
C THR A 376 -3.32 4.21 -45.87
N THR A 377 -3.73 5.44 -46.17
CA THR A 377 -5.13 5.78 -46.44
C THR A 377 -5.55 5.44 -47.88
N ASP A 378 -4.97 4.36 -48.41
CA ASP A 378 -5.18 3.88 -49.77
C ASP A 378 -6.50 3.11 -49.86
N GLY A 379 -7.44 3.60 -50.67
CA GLY A 379 -8.79 3.04 -50.79
C GLY A 379 -9.85 3.93 -50.13
N THR A 380 -11.08 3.44 -50.04
CA THR A 380 -12.20 4.17 -49.44
C THR A 380 -12.36 3.78 -47.98
N PRO A 381 -12.44 4.74 -47.04
CA PRO A 381 -12.68 4.41 -45.63
C PRO A 381 -14.11 3.96 -45.41
N ASN A 382 -14.26 2.83 -44.71
CA ASN A 382 -15.51 2.45 -44.06
C ASN A 382 -15.48 3.00 -42.63
N VAL A 383 -16.44 3.87 -42.29
CA VAL A 383 -16.53 4.49 -40.98
C VAL A 383 -17.66 3.83 -40.19
N ILE A 384 -17.32 3.34 -39.00
CA ILE A 384 -18.24 2.81 -38.01
C ILE A 384 -18.39 3.90 -36.93
N SER A 385 -19.61 4.39 -36.75
CA SER A 385 -19.96 5.28 -35.64
C SER A 385 -20.66 4.48 -34.57
N ILE A 386 -20.14 4.52 -33.35
CA ILE A 386 -20.69 3.79 -32.21
C ILE A 386 -21.61 4.76 -31.45
N GLY A 387 -22.88 4.40 -31.30
CA GLY A 387 -23.85 5.22 -30.57
C GLY A 387 -23.50 5.34 -29.08
N HIS A 388 -24.05 6.35 -28.40
CA HIS A 388 -23.84 6.54 -26.96
C HIS A 388 -24.36 5.38 -26.09
N ASP A 389 -25.30 4.58 -26.61
CA ASP A 389 -25.90 3.39 -26.01
C ASP A 389 -25.40 2.08 -26.64
N GLU A 390 -24.31 2.14 -27.39
CA GLU A 390 -23.75 1.02 -28.13
C GLU A 390 -22.27 0.86 -27.79
N TYR A 391 -21.79 -0.38 -27.79
CA TYR A 391 -20.39 -0.67 -27.54
C TYR A 391 -19.99 -1.92 -28.30
N LEU A 392 -18.70 -2.05 -28.61
CA LEU A 392 -18.16 -3.21 -29.30
C LEU A 392 -17.90 -4.35 -28.32
N THR A 393 -18.41 -5.53 -28.63
CA THR A 393 -18.31 -6.74 -27.78
C THR A 393 -17.35 -7.77 -28.36
N LYS A 394 -17.15 -7.76 -29.68
CA LYS A 394 -16.32 -8.76 -30.36
C LYS A 394 -15.64 -8.18 -31.59
N LEU A 395 -14.39 -8.58 -31.78
CA LEU A 395 -13.60 -8.33 -32.99
C LEU A 395 -13.18 -9.67 -33.60
N CYS A 396 -13.63 -9.94 -34.81
CA CYS A 396 -13.17 -11.05 -35.63
C CYS A 396 -12.15 -10.55 -36.66
N VAL A 397 -11.01 -11.21 -36.72
CA VAL A 397 -9.89 -10.81 -37.58
C VAL A 397 -9.51 -11.99 -38.46
N THR A 398 -9.40 -11.76 -39.77
CA THR A 398 -8.79 -12.74 -40.67
C THR A 398 -7.43 -12.26 -41.15
N THR A 399 -6.53 -13.22 -41.35
CA THR A 399 -5.17 -12.98 -41.80
C THR A 399 -4.80 -13.92 -42.94
N ALA A 400 -4.08 -13.38 -43.92
CA ALA A 400 -3.43 -14.15 -44.98
C ALA A 400 -2.09 -13.50 -45.32
N ASN A 401 -1.08 -14.31 -45.67
CA ASN A 401 0.26 -13.83 -46.03
C ASN A 401 0.84 -12.82 -45.03
N ASN A 402 0.64 -13.07 -43.72
CA ASN A 402 1.13 -12.22 -42.63
C ASN A 402 0.60 -10.77 -42.64
N CYS A 403 -0.61 -10.55 -43.20
CA CYS A 403 -1.34 -9.30 -43.12
C CYS A 403 -2.77 -9.53 -42.63
N VAL A 404 -3.37 -8.49 -42.04
CA VAL A 404 -4.80 -8.46 -41.77
C VAL A 404 -5.54 -8.25 -43.09
N THR A 405 -6.44 -9.18 -43.41
CA THR A 405 -7.23 -9.17 -44.65
C THR A 405 -8.65 -8.72 -44.43
N SER A 406 -9.22 -9.05 -43.27
CA SER A 406 -10.57 -8.59 -42.92
C SER A 406 -10.76 -8.34 -41.44
N LEU A 407 -11.67 -7.43 -41.16
CA LEU A 407 -12.13 -7.11 -39.81
C LEU A 407 -13.65 -7.14 -39.79
N THR A 408 -14.22 -7.78 -38.77
CA THR A 408 -15.66 -7.75 -38.49
C THR A 408 -15.86 -7.40 -37.02
N PHE A 409 -16.73 -6.45 -36.75
CA PHE A 409 -17.05 -5.98 -35.41
C PHE A 409 -18.49 -6.33 -35.07
N ASN A 410 -18.70 -6.89 -33.88
CA ASN A 410 -20.04 -7.03 -33.32
C ASN A 410 -20.20 -6.02 -32.19
N THR A 411 -21.42 -5.52 -32.05
CA THR A 411 -21.78 -4.56 -31.02
C THR A 411 -22.71 -5.20 -29.98
N SER A 412 -23.07 -4.44 -28.95
CA SER A 412 -24.11 -4.80 -27.99
C SER A 412 -25.51 -4.85 -28.63
N LYS A 413 -25.66 -4.26 -29.81
CA LYS A 413 -26.86 -4.32 -30.65
C LYS A 413 -26.71 -5.48 -31.65
N PRO A 414 -27.81 -5.98 -32.24
CA PRO A 414 -27.76 -7.06 -33.24
C PRO A 414 -27.04 -6.68 -34.55
N ALA A 415 -26.46 -5.47 -34.64
CA ALA A 415 -25.71 -5.01 -35.81
C ALA A 415 -24.31 -5.66 -35.86
N VAL A 416 -23.94 -6.11 -37.05
CA VAL A 416 -22.59 -6.59 -37.37
C VAL A 416 -21.99 -5.65 -38.41
N HIS A 417 -20.82 -5.09 -38.13
CA HIS A 417 -20.10 -4.23 -39.05
C HIS A 417 -18.97 -5.02 -39.71
N GLY A 418 -19.12 -5.30 -41.01
CA GLY A 418 -18.12 -5.98 -41.83
C GLY A 418 -18.66 -7.24 -42.51
N PRO A 419 -17.78 -8.09 -43.06
CA PRO A 419 -16.33 -7.94 -43.05
C PRO A 419 -15.85 -6.75 -43.90
N MET A 420 -15.03 -5.88 -43.32
CA MET A 420 -14.28 -4.89 -44.11
C MET A 420 -13.05 -5.58 -44.73
N GLY A 421 -12.71 -5.23 -45.97
CA GLY A 421 -11.59 -5.84 -46.69
C GLY A 421 -12.03 -7.04 -47.54
N LYS A 422 -11.27 -8.14 -47.49
CA LYS A 422 -11.58 -9.37 -48.24
C LYS A 422 -12.62 -10.21 -47.50
N GLU A 423 -13.60 -10.75 -48.24
CA GLU A 423 -14.51 -11.75 -47.68
C GLU A 423 -13.74 -12.99 -47.18
N PRO A 424 -13.90 -13.38 -45.90
CA PRO A 424 -13.28 -14.58 -45.34
C PRO A 424 -13.64 -15.84 -46.12
N THR A 425 -12.65 -16.67 -46.44
CA THR A 425 -12.88 -18.02 -46.98
C THR A 425 -12.46 -19.10 -46.00
N THR A 426 -12.96 -20.33 -46.18
CA THR A 426 -12.76 -21.47 -45.26
C THR A 426 -11.28 -21.84 -45.00
N GLY A 427 -10.34 -21.35 -45.81
CA GLY A 427 -8.91 -21.56 -45.65
C GLY A 427 -8.14 -20.41 -44.97
N ASP A 428 -8.79 -19.28 -44.68
CA ASP A 428 -8.14 -18.12 -44.07
C ASP A 428 -7.91 -18.33 -42.57
N LYS A 429 -6.77 -17.85 -42.05
CA LYS A 429 -6.48 -17.92 -40.60
C LYS A 429 -7.28 -16.83 -39.89
N ALA A 430 -8.23 -17.23 -39.06
CA ALA A 430 -9.06 -16.31 -38.29
C ALA A 430 -8.77 -16.41 -36.79
N PHE A 431 -8.95 -15.30 -36.09
CA PHE A 431 -9.01 -15.26 -34.63
C PHE A 431 -10.08 -14.28 -34.18
N THR A 432 -10.53 -14.44 -32.94
CA THR A 432 -11.60 -13.65 -32.36
C THR A 432 -11.16 -13.13 -31.01
N ILE A 433 -11.39 -11.84 -30.78
CA ILE A 433 -11.30 -11.21 -29.47
C ILE A 433 -12.74 -11.01 -28.99
N ASP A 434 -13.15 -11.78 -28.00
CA ASP A 434 -14.46 -11.72 -27.35
C ASP A 434 -14.26 -11.15 -25.95
N VAL A 435 -14.96 -10.07 -25.62
CA VAL A 435 -14.76 -9.35 -24.37
C VAL A 435 -15.97 -9.38 -23.44
N ASP A 436 -17.06 -10.05 -23.79
CA ASP A 436 -18.27 -10.10 -22.95
C ASP A 436 -17.95 -10.51 -21.49
N PRO A 437 -18.40 -9.77 -20.45
CA PRO A 437 -19.32 -8.62 -20.48
C PRO A 437 -18.66 -7.23 -20.61
N ASP A 438 -17.36 -7.14 -20.87
CA ASP A 438 -16.62 -5.88 -21.05
C ASP A 438 -16.88 -5.26 -22.45
N SER A 439 -16.26 -4.11 -22.73
CA SER A 439 -16.35 -3.39 -24.01
C SER A 439 -14.96 -3.16 -24.63
N ILE A 440 -14.86 -3.17 -25.96
CA ILE A 440 -13.63 -2.77 -26.66
C ILE A 440 -13.57 -1.24 -26.72
N VAL A 441 -12.51 -0.66 -26.16
CA VAL A 441 -12.37 0.80 -25.97
C VAL A 441 -11.27 1.45 -26.81
N ALA A 442 -10.32 0.65 -27.30
CA ALA A 442 -9.21 1.09 -28.16
C ALA A 442 -8.54 -0.11 -28.84
N PHE A 443 -7.58 0.15 -29.71
CA PHE A 443 -6.81 -0.88 -30.42
C PHE A 443 -5.30 -0.65 -30.26
N PHE A 444 -4.52 -1.65 -30.66
CA PHE A 444 -3.06 -1.56 -30.84
C PHE A 444 -2.65 -2.60 -31.89
N GLY A 445 -1.41 -2.58 -32.35
CA GLY A 445 -1.01 -3.55 -33.36
C GLY A 445 0.33 -3.28 -34.02
N ARG A 446 0.43 -3.67 -35.29
CA ARG A 446 1.59 -3.43 -36.13
C ARG A 446 1.13 -2.97 -37.50
N ALA A 447 1.77 -1.93 -38.03
CA ALA A 447 1.44 -1.41 -39.35
C ALA A 447 2.70 -0.94 -40.11
N ASP A 448 2.64 -1.06 -41.42
CA ASP A 448 3.54 -0.42 -42.37
C ASP A 448 2.72 0.26 -43.48
N HIS A 449 2.80 -0.22 -44.72
CA HIS A 449 1.86 0.18 -45.77
C HIS A 449 0.49 -0.49 -45.60
N TYR A 450 0.43 -1.55 -44.78
CA TYR A 450 -0.79 -2.28 -44.45
C TYR A 450 -0.88 -2.52 -42.94
N LEU A 451 -2.07 -2.83 -42.46
CA LEU A 451 -2.26 -3.36 -41.12
C LEU A 451 -1.75 -4.81 -41.06
N ARG A 452 -0.70 -5.04 -40.27
CA ARG A 452 -0.01 -6.34 -40.18
C ARG A 452 -0.55 -7.22 -39.06
N ALA A 453 -0.91 -6.60 -37.95
CA ALA A 453 -1.49 -7.26 -36.78
C ALA A 453 -2.35 -6.26 -36.01
N ILE A 454 -3.37 -6.74 -35.31
CA ILE A 454 -4.26 -5.93 -34.48
C ILE A 454 -4.64 -6.68 -33.20
N GLY A 455 -4.64 -5.96 -32.09
CA GLY A 455 -5.20 -6.34 -30.81
C GLY A 455 -6.16 -5.25 -30.32
N ALA A 456 -6.86 -5.53 -29.22
CA ALA A 456 -7.85 -4.64 -28.64
C ALA A 456 -7.60 -4.38 -27.15
N TYR A 457 -7.92 -3.19 -26.71
CA TYR A 457 -8.05 -2.81 -25.30
C TYR A 457 -9.49 -3.01 -24.86
N SER A 458 -9.69 -3.66 -23.71
CA SER A 458 -11.03 -3.89 -23.14
C SER A 458 -11.18 -3.32 -21.73
N ALA A 459 -12.30 -2.68 -21.46
CA ALA A 459 -12.63 -2.13 -20.15
C ALA A 459 -14.07 -2.49 -19.77
N PRO A 460 -14.39 -2.57 -18.46
CA PRO A 460 -15.76 -2.69 -17.99
C PRO A 460 -16.64 -1.61 -18.60
N GLN A 461 -17.92 -1.92 -18.81
CA GLN A 461 -18.91 -0.95 -19.31
C GLN A 461 -18.97 0.26 -18.37
N ALA A 462 -18.92 1.46 -18.94
CA ALA A 462 -18.93 2.74 -18.21
C ALA A 462 -20.34 3.18 -17.78
#